data_AF-A0A2V3VT39-F1
#
_entry.id   AF-A0A2V3VT39-F1
#
_cell.length_a   1.000
_cell.length_b   1.000
_cell.length_c   1.000
_cell.angle_alpha   90.00
_cell.angle_beta   90.00
_cell.angle_gamma   90.00
#
_symmetry.space_group_name_H-M   'P 1'
#
loop_
_entity.id
_entity.type
_entity.pdbx_description
1 polymer ?
#
loop_
_entity_poly.entity_id
_entity_poly.type
_entity_poly.pdbx_seq_one_letter_code
_entity_poly.pdbx_strand_id
1 'polypeptide(L)'
;MIEKIRKFIENYSQTGSEGKKRKYILVIALIGILLIILSNLLSTKNELPTKVNQETDATVHEEDIEEVSLITNVTEIEESYEKDLQAMLNQIKGVSEVEVMVNVDSTNVNVYEKDLIFGMQTTDETDKNGGMRKVEDETRETKLVYIRQGDQEVPILVHTKKPEVRGVFIIAKGAENATVKKWIVESVSRVLDVPTYRISVMPK
;
A
#
# COMPACT_ATOMS: atom_id res chain seq x y z
N MET A 1 37.27 -16.24 -33.22
CA MET A 1 36.29 -17.04 -32.45
C MET A 1 35.89 -18.32 -33.19
N ILE A 2 35.48 -18.22 -34.46
CA ILE A 2 35.00 -19.34 -35.30
C ILE A 2 35.98 -20.53 -35.37
N GLU A 3 37.30 -20.31 -35.44
CA GLU A 3 38.28 -21.42 -35.47
C GLU A 3 38.35 -22.24 -34.17
N LYS A 4 38.10 -21.63 -33.01
CA LYS A 4 38.00 -22.37 -31.74
C LYS A 4 36.77 -23.29 -31.78
N ILE A 5 35.64 -22.80 -32.29
CA ILE A 5 34.40 -23.56 -32.44
C ILE A 5 34.60 -24.72 -33.44
N ARG A 6 35.26 -24.46 -34.59
CA ARG A 6 35.55 -25.50 -35.59
C ARG A 6 36.44 -26.62 -35.02
N LYS A 7 37.52 -26.28 -34.31
CA LYS A 7 38.36 -27.28 -33.61
C LYS A 7 37.62 -28.02 -32.49
N PHE A 8 36.69 -27.37 -31.80
CA PHE A 8 35.88 -28.00 -30.75
C PHE A 8 34.91 -29.05 -31.33
N ILE A 9 34.28 -28.74 -32.46
CA ILE A 9 33.38 -29.66 -33.18
C ILE A 9 34.16 -30.83 -33.79
N GLU A 10 35.31 -30.57 -34.39
CA GLU A 10 36.17 -31.60 -34.98
C GLU A 10 36.71 -32.57 -33.91
N ASN A 11 37.10 -32.06 -32.73
CA ASN A 11 37.57 -32.88 -31.61
C ASN A 11 36.43 -33.68 -30.92
N TYR A 12 35.16 -33.27 -31.05
CA TYR A 12 34.00 -34.05 -30.59
C TYR A 12 33.60 -35.17 -31.57
N SER A 13 34.18 -35.20 -32.77
CA SER A 13 33.89 -36.22 -33.79
C SER A 13 34.73 -37.50 -33.62
N GLN A 14 35.89 -37.44 -32.95
CA GLN A 14 36.84 -38.56 -32.82
C GLN A 14 37.02 -39.10 -31.39
N THR A 15 35.92 -39.37 -30.67
CA THR A 15 35.97 -40.29 -29.51
C THR A 15 34.85 -41.35 -29.54
N GLY A 16 35.31 -42.60 -29.72
CA GLY A 16 34.80 -43.84 -29.13
C GLY A 16 33.30 -44.10 -29.02
N SER A 17 32.83 -45.04 -29.86
CA SER A 17 31.82 -46.09 -29.56
C SER A 17 30.42 -45.72 -29.00
N GLU A 18 29.51 -46.71 -28.98
CA GLU A 18 28.13 -46.66 -28.46
C GLU A 18 27.06 -45.91 -29.28
N GLY A 19 26.83 -46.39 -30.51
CA GLY A 19 25.73 -45.96 -31.40
C GLY A 19 24.29 -46.17 -30.88
N LYS A 20 24.11 -46.70 -29.66
CA LYS A 20 22.81 -46.74 -28.95
C LYS A 20 22.59 -45.48 -28.10
N LYS A 21 23.61 -45.01 -27.38
CA LYS A 21 23.51 -43.82 -26.50
C LYS A 21 23.34 -42.52 -27.30
N ARG A 22 24.03 -42.41 -28.44
CA ARG A 22 23.87 -41.25 -29.36
C ARG A 22 22.43 -41.13 -29.89
N LYS A 23 21.74 -42.26 -30.16
CA LYS A 23 20.33 -42.26 -30.59
C LYS A 23 19.39 -41.74 -29.50
N TYR A 24 19.59 -42.13 -28.25
CA TYR A 24 18.80 -41.60 -27.11
C TYR A 24 18.96 -40.08 -26.93
N ILE A 25 20.19 -39.56 -27.01
CA ILE A 25 20.44 -38.10 -26.94
C ILE A 25 19.73 -37.36 -28.08
N LEU A 26 19.77 -37.91 -29.30
CA LEU A 26 19.13 -37.31 -30.48
C LEU A 26 17.59 -37.34 -30.38
N VAL A 27 17.02 -38.41 -29.80
CA VAL A 27 15.56 -38.50 -29.51
C VAL A 27 15.13 -37.50 -28.43
N ILE A 28 15.91 -37.34 -27.35
CA ILE A 28 15.62 -36.35 -26.30
C ILE A 28 15.67 -34.92 -26.87
N ALA A 29 16.67 -34.61 -27.71
CA ALA A 29 16.76 -33.31 -28.38
C ALA A 29 15.55 -33.03 -29.30
N LEU A 30 15.10 -34.03 -30.06
CA LEU A 30 13.89 -33.92 -30.90
C LEU A 30 12.62 -33.71 -30.08
N ILE A 31 12.47 -34.39 -28.93
CA ILE A 31 11.33 -34.20 -28.01
C ILE A 31 11.35 -32.80 -27.41
N GLY A 32 12.52 -32.26 -27.03
CA GLY A 32 12.64 -30.89 -26.53
C GLY A 32 12.20 -29.84 -27.56
N ILE A 33 12.63 -30.00 -28.81
CA ILE A 33 12.21 -29.12 -29.92
C ILE A 33 10.70 -29.24 -30.17
N LEU A 34 10.14 -30.45 -30.12
CA LEU A 34 8.71 -30.69 -30.30
C LEU A 34 7.85 -30.01 -29.20
N LEU A 35 8.31 -30.04 -27.94
CA LEU A 35 7.63 -29.37 -26.83
C LEU A 35 7.62 -27.84 -26.97
N ILE A 36 8.72 -27.24 -27.43
CA ILE A 36 8.79 -25.79 -27.70
C ILE A 36 7.77 -25.38 -28.78
N ILE A 37 7.64 -26.19 -29.84
CA ILE A 37 6.68 -25.94 -30.93
C ILE A 37 5.23 -26.11 -30.42
N LEU A 38 4.94 -27.13 -29.62
CA LEU A 38 3.62 -27.33 -29.01
C LEU A 38 3.23 -26.22 -28.02
N SER A 39 4.19 -25.73 -27.22
CA SER A 39 3.97 -24.62 -26.29
C SER A 39 3.52 -23.37 -27.03
N ASN A 40 4.14 -23.05 -28.17
CA ASN A 40 3.79 -21.88 -28.98
C ASN A 40 2.38 -22.02 -29.62
N LEU A 41 2.01 -23.24 -30.02
CA LEU A 41 0.67 -23.57 -30.52
C LEU A 41 -0.44 -23.47 -29.47
N LEU A 42 -0.16 -23.77 -28.19
CA LEU A 42 -1.13 -23.62 -27.10
C LEU A 42 -1.33 -22.16 -26.67
N SER A 43 -0.39 -21.25 -26.97
CA SER A 43 -0.48 -19.83 -26.60
C SER A 43 -1.36 -18.98 -27.53
N THR A 44 -1.91 -19.54 -28.61
CA THR A 44 -2.79 -18.81 -29.56
C THR A 44 -4.27 -19.10 -29.30
N LYS A 45 -4.79 -18.68 -28.12
CA LYS A 45 -6.22 -18.40 -27.94
C LYS A 45 -6.52 -17.50 -26.73
N ASN A 46 -6.31 -16.20 -26.87
CA ASN A 46 -7.18 -15.15 -26.31
C ASN A 46 -6.77 -13.74 -26.81
N GLU A 47 -7.77 -12.87 -26.99
CA GLU A 47 -7.67 -11.58 -27.70
C GLU A 47 -8.55 -10.51 -27.00
N LEU A 48 -8.38 -9.19 -27.17
CA LEU A 48 -7.42 -8.47 -28.02
C LEU A 48 -6.23 -7.84 -27.22
N PRO A 49 -6.17 -6.53 -26.85
CA PRO A 49 -4.91 -5.81 -27.10
C PRO A 49 -4.33 -4.97 -25.96
N THR A 50 -3.01 -4.97 -25.83
CA THR A 50 -2.25 -3.78 -25.36
C THR A 50 -0.95 -3.69 -26.14
N LYS A 51 -0.59 -2.47 -26.57
CA LYS A 51 0.58 -2.24 -27.43
C LYS A 51 1.88 -2.48 -26.67
N VAL A 52 2.81 -3.15 -27.33
CA VAL A 52 4.22 -3.25 -26.93
C VAL A 52 4.93 -1.91 -27.16
N ASN A 53 5.64 -1.45 -26.13
CA ASN A 53 6.95 -0.79 -26.13
C ASN A 53 7.33 -0.60 -24.65
N GLN A 54 8.56 -0.79 -24.19
CA GLN A 54 9.79 -1.22 -24.87
C GLN A 54 10.71 -1.89 -23.84
N GLU A 55 11.82 -2.47 -24.28
CA GLU A 55 12.79 -3.16 -23.42
C GLU A 55 13.32 -2.27 -22.29
N THR A 56 13.21 -2.76 -21.05
CA THR A 56 14.21 -2.50 -20.01
C THR A 56 14.34 -3.76 -19.15
N ASP A 57 15.58 -4.19 -18.92
CA ASP A 57 15.91 -5.17 -17.89
C ASP A 57 15.53 -4.56 -16.53
N ALA A 58 14.35 -4.94 -16.04
CA ALA A 58 13.88 -4.57 -14.71
C ALA A 58 13.87 -5.83 -13.85
N THR A 59 14.91 -5.98 -13.04
CA THR A 59 14.92 -6.87 -11.89
C THR A 59 13.88 -6.32 -10.91
N VAL A 60 12.60 -6.69 -11.08
CA VAL A 60 11.49 -6.20 -10.27
C VAL A 60 11.84 -6.42 -8.80
N HIS A 61 12.15 -5.33 -8.11
CA HIS A 61 12.30 -5.35 -6.66
C HIS A 61 10.90 -5.53 -6.09
N GLU A 62 10.76 -6.35 -5.06
CA GLU A 62 9.46 -6.57 -4.40
C GLU A 62 8.88 -5.26 -3.83
N GLU A 63 9.75 -4.27 -3.57
CA GLU A 63 9.43 -2.88 -3.20
C GLU A 63 8.50 -2.17 -4.20
N ASP A 64 8.70 -2.35 -5.52
CA ASP A 64 7.88 -1.69 -6.56
C ASP A 64 6.42 -2.18 -6.56
N ILE A 65 6.19 -3.44 -6.14
CA ILE A 65 4.85 -4.06 -6.12
C ILE A 65 4.07 -3.59 -4.89
N GLU A 66 4.73 -3.48 -3.74
CA GLU A 66 4.11 -2.98 -2.51
C GLU A 66 3.75 -1.50 -2.63
N GLU A 67 4.62 -0.65 -3.19
CA GLU A 67 4.33 0.79 -3.35
C GLU A 67 3.11 1.03 -4.26
N VAL A 68 3.02 0.35 -5.40
CA VAL A 68 1.85 0.45 -6.31
C VAL A 68 0.56 -0.04 -5.66
N SER A 69 0.64 -1.09 -4.83
CA SER A 69 -0.50 -1.58 -4.05
C SER A 69 -0.94 -0.57 -2.99
N LEU A 70 0.00 0.06 -2.27
CA LEU A 70 -0.31 1.06 -1.25
C LEU A 70 -0.97 2.29 -1.88
N ILE A 71 -0.47 2.78 -3.02
CA ILE A 71 -1.05 3.92 -3.75
C ILE A 71 -2.50 3.62 -4.18
N THR A 72 -2.76 2.45 -4.77
CA THR A 72 -4.13 2.07 -5.21
C THR A 72 -5.11 1.96 -4.03
N ASN A 73 -4.66 1.44 -2.88
CA ASN A 73 -5.46 1.42 -1.64
C ASN A 73 -5.78 2.83 -1.11
N VAL A 74 -4.90 3.83 -1.27
CA VAL A 74 -5.19 5.22 -0.90
C VAL A 74 -6.26 5.82 -1.80
N THR A 75 -6.10 5.70 -3.12
CA THR A 75 -7.05 6.26 -4.10
C THR A 75 -8.45 5.68 -3.95
N GLU A 76 -8.59 4.36 -3.72
CA GLU A 76 -9.91 3.75 -3.47
C GLU A 76 -10.60 4.32 -2.21
N ILE A 77 -9.83 4.60 -1.15
CA ILE A 77 -10.36 5.23 0.06
C ILE A 77 -10.81 6.67 -0.22
N GLU A 78 -10.00 7.47 -0.93
CA GLU A 78 -10.33 8.85 -1.30
C GLU A 78 -11.60 8.92 -2.18
N GLU A 79 -11.67 8.13 -3.26
CA GLU A 79 -12.84 8.02 -4.14
C GLU A 79 -14.11 7.60 -3.38
N SER A 80 -13.98 6.70 -2.39
CA SER A 80 -15.12 6.27 -1.56
C SER A 80 -15.70 7.42 -0.74
N TYR A 81 -14.84 8.25 -0.13
CA TYR A 81 -15.26 9.42 0.63
C TYR A 81 -15.82 10.52 -0.27
N GLU A 82 -15.21 10.78 -1.43
CA GLU A 82 -15.69 11.76 -2.39
C GLU A 82 -17.12 11.44 -2.85
N LYS A 83 -17.37 10.18 -3.19
CA LYS A 83 -18.69 9.70 -3.63
C LYS A 83 -19.75 9.81 -2.52
N ASP A 84 -19.43 9.39 -1.30
CA ASP A 84 -20.36 9.47 -0.16
C ASP A 84 -20.68 10.92 0.20
N LEU A 85 -19.66 11.79 0.26
CA LEU A 85 -19.83 13.22 0.52
C LEU A 85 -20.64 13.91 -0.59
N GLN A 86 -20.33 13.63 -1.85
CA GLN A 86 -21.08 14.17 -2.99
C GLN A 86 -22.55 13.74 -2.94
N ALA A 87 -22.83 12.48 -2.62
CA ALA A 87 -24.20 11.99 -2.49
C ALA A 87 -24.97 12.67 -1.34
N MET A 88 -24.34 12.85 -0.17
CA MET A 88 -24.98 13.45 1.00
C MET A 88 -25.12 14.97 0.90
N LEU A 89 -24.10 15.68 0.41
CA LEU A 89 -24.12 17.14 0.29
C LEU A 89 -25.16 17.62 -0.72
N ASN A 90 -25.40 16.89 -1.81
CA ASN A 90 -26.47 17.18 -2.77
C ASN A 90 -27.90 17.01 -2.18
N GLN A 91 -28.07 16.42 -1.00
CA GLN A 91 -29.37 16.37 -0.30
C GLN A 91 -29.63 17.60 0.59
N ILE A 92 -28.63 18.45 0.80
CA ILE A 92 -28.79 19.67 1.61
C ILE A 92 -29.63 20.69 0.85
N LYS A 93 -30.67 21.23 1.50
CA LYS A 93 -31.55 22.24 0.90
C LYS A 93 -30.75 23.48 0.47
N GLY A 94 -30.78 23.77 -0.84
CA GLY A 94 -30.08 24.90 -1.44
C GLY A 94 -28.65 24.59 -1.87
N VAL A 95 -28.23 23.33 -1.82
CA VAL A 95 -26.98 22.81 -2.39
C VAL A 95 -27.32 21.96 -3.62
N SER A 96 -26.55 22.10 -4.69
CA SER A 96 -26.64 21.21 -5.85
C SER A 96 -25.33 21.16 -6.63
N GLU A 97 -25.20 20.18 -7.53
CA GLU A 97 -24.05 20.02 -8.44
C GLU A 97 -22.71 20.03 -7.70
N VAL A 98 -22.67 19.36 -6.54
CA VAL A 98 -21.47 19.27 -5.69
C VAL A 98 -20.39 18.42 -6.36
N GLU A 99 -19.18 18.94 -6.36
CA GLU A 99 -17.93 18.23 -6.68
C GLU A 99 -17.03 18.30 -5.44
N VAL A 100 -16.45 17.16 -5.05
CA VAL A 100 -15.65 17.02 -3.82
C VAL A 100 -14.30 16.42 -4.18
N MET A 101 -13.23 16.92 -3.57
CA MET A 101 -11.91 16.28 -3.53
C MET A 101 -11.53 16.04 -2.07
N VAL A 102 -11.13 14.81 -1.73
CA VAL A 102 -10.70 14.41 -0.38
C VAL A 102 -9.22 14.03 -0.42
N ASN A 103 -8.48 14.34 0.63
CA ASN A 103 -7.11 13.85 0.79
C ASN A 103 -6.94 13.18 2.16
N VAL A 104 -6.46 11.94 2.20
CA VAL A 104 -6.23 11.17 3.45
C VAL A 104 -4.76 11.13 3.83
N ASP A 105 -4.44 10.98 5.12
CA ASP A 105 -3.05 11.08 5.57
C ASP A 105 -2.18 9.87 5.20
N SER A 106 -2.79 8.69 5.19
CA SER A 106 -2.11 7.40 5.05
C SER A 106 -3.04 6.32 4.47
N THR A 107 -2.52 5.12 4.31
CA THR A 107 -3.34 3.90 4.20
C THR A 107 -3.97 3.53 5.56
N ASN A 108 -4.76 2.45 5.58
CA ASN A 108 -5.32 1.91 6.82
C ASN A 108 -4.25 1.62 7.88
N VAL A 109 -4.46 2.10 9.11
CA VAL A 109 -3.48 2.02 10.21
C VAL A 109 -3.73 0.77 11.04
N ASN A 110 -2.75 -0.14 11.05
CA ASN A 110 -2.78 -1.35 11.88
C ASN A 110 -2.37 -1.04 13.32
N VAL A 111 -3.25 -1.38 14.28
CA VAL A 111 -3.04 -1.13 15.71
C VAL A 111 -2.69 -2.45 16.41
N TYR A 112 -1.44 -2.55 16.86
CA TYR A 112 -0.89 -3.72 17.55
C TYR A 112 -0.96 -3.58 19.07
N GLU A 113 -1.08 -4.71 19.76
CA GLU A 113 -1.20 -4.79 21.23
C GLU A 113 0.12 -4.45 21.91
N LYS A 114 0.05 -3.70 23.02
CA LYS A 114 1.24 -3.17 23.71
C LYS A 114 1.06 -3.17 25.22
N ASP A 115 1.96 -3.85 25.92
CA ASP A 115 2.08 -3.77 27.36
C ASP A 115 2.64 -2.41 27.78
N LEU A 116 1.98 -1.76 28.74
CA LEU A 116 2.38 -0.48 29.33
C LEU A 116 2.87 -0.69 30.76
N ILE A 117 4.16 -0.44 31.00
CA ILE A 117 4.76 -0.40 32.33
C ILE A 117 4.84 1.08 32.73
N PHE A 118 4.04 1.46 33.73
CA PHE A 118 3.93 2.84 34.24
C PHE A 118 4.32 2.88 35.71
N GLY A 119 5.25 3.78 36.06
CA GLY A 119 5.65 4.09 37.42
C GLY A 119 5.60 5.59 37.67
N MET A 120 5.07 5.99 38.81
CA MET A 120 4.99 7.39 39.24
C MET A 120 5.44 7.49 40.69
N GLN A 121 6.44 8.32 40.95
CA GLN A 121 6.94 8.61 42.30
C GLN A 121 6.79 10.10 42.58
N THR A 122 6.03 10.44 43.61
CA THR A 122 5.92 11.82 44.11
C THR A 122 6.64 11.93 45.45
N THR A 123 7.55 12.90 45.56
CA THR A 123 8.29 13.19 46.78
C THR A 123 7.99 14.62 47.22
N ASP A 124 7.27 14.76 48.33
CA ASP A 124 6.99 16.05 48.98
C ASP A 124 7.92 16.23 50.19
N GLU A 125 8.91 17.11 50.07
CA GLU A 125 9.81 17.51 51.15
C GLU A 125 9.37 18.86 51.73
N THR A 126 9.42 18.98 53.07
CA THR A 126 9.19 20.24 53.77
C THR A 126 10.35 20.51 54.73
N ASP A 127 11.07 21.60 54.48
CA ASP A 127 12.20 22.04 55.29
C ASP A 127 11.75 22.64 56.61
N LYS A 128 12.59 22.52 57.64
CA LYS A 128 12.38 23.17 58.95
C LYS A 128 12.30 24.70 58.89
N ASN A 129 12.77 25.31 57.79
CA ASN A 129 12.70 26.75 57.53
C ASN A 129 11.49 27.15 56.66
N GLY A 130 10.55 26.23 56.38
CA GLY A 130 9.32 26.51 55.62
C GLY A 130 9.46 26.41 54.10
N GLY A 131 10.59 25.92 53.57
CA GLY A 131 10.72 25.55 52.17
C GLY A 131 9.88 24.30 51.87
N MET A 132 9.22 24.26 50.71
CA MET A 132 8.48 23.10 50.22
C MET A 132 9.03 22.71 48.85
N ARG A 133 9.45 21.45 48.69
CA ARG A 133 9.92 20.90 47.42
C ARG A 133 9.06 19.72 47.04
N LYS A 134 8.46 19.79 45.85
CA LYS A 134 7.75 18.67 45.23
C LYS A 134 8.57 18.14 44.06
N VAL A 135 8.77 16.83 44.02
CA VAL A 135 9.38 16.11 42.90
C VAL A 135 8.36 15.12 42.37
N GLU A 136 8.21 15.05 41.05
CA GLU A 136 7.36 14.08 40.37
C GLU A 136 8.21 13.38 39.31
N ASP A 137 8.50 12.11 39.54
CA ASP A 137 9.25 11.25 38.62
C ASP A 137 8.26 10.29 37.93
N GLU A 138 8.05 10.46 36.62
CA GLU A 138 7.28 9.55 35.77
C GLU A 138 8.22 8.64 34.98
N THR A 139 7.98 7.33 35.01
CA THR A 139 8.60 6.33 34.14
C THR A 139 7.53 5.63 33.33
N ARG A 140 7.69 5.60 32.00
CA ARG A 140 6.77 4.97 31.07
C ARG A 140 7.53 4.14 30.04
N GLU A 141 7.35 2.84 30.06
CA GLU A 141 7.93 1.89 29.11
C GLU A 141 6.81 1.13 28.39
N THR A 142 6.93 0.97 27.08
CA THR A 142 5.89 0.32 26.25
C THR A 142 6.52 -0.81 25.43
N LYS A 143 5.97 -2.03 25.51
CA LYS A 143 6.48 -3.24 24.87
C LYS A 143 5.45 -3.84 23.92
N LEU A 144 5.85 -4.27 22.73
CA LEU A 144 4.95 -4.91 21.77
C LEU A 144 4.67 -6.35 22.19
N VAL A 145 3.41 -6.79 22.13
CA VAL A 145 3.03 -8.16 22.53
C VAL A 145 3.06 -9.07 21.30
N TYR A 146 3.78 -10.18 21.42
CA TYR A 146 3.93 -11.19 20.38
C TYR A 146 3.30 -12.53 20.76
N ILE A 147 2.87 -13.29 19.75
CA ILE A 147 2.45 -14.68 19.88
C ILE A 147 3.32 -15.57 19.00
N ARG A 148 3.62 -16.77 19.50
CA ARG A 148 4.37 -17.78 18.75
C ARG A 148 3.42 -18.65 17.93
N GLN A 149 3.58 -18.64 16.61
CA GLN A 149 2.88 -19.49 15.66
C GLN A 149 3.90 -20.45 15.02
N GLY A 150 4.04 -21.65 15.61
CA GLY A 150 5.11 -22.57 15.22
C GLY A 150 6.50 -21.98 15.52
N ASP A 151 7.32 -21.85 14.49
CA ASP A 151 8.67 -21.26 14.58
C ASP A 151 8.68 -19.73 14.36
N GLN A 152 7.54 -19.09 14.07
CA GLN A 152 7.44 -17.66 13.85
C GLN A 152 6.88 -16.93 15.08
N GLU A 153 7.38 -15.73 15.33
CA GLU A 153 6.91 -14.83 16.38
C GLU A 153 6.28 -13.59 15.74
N VAL A 154 4.97 -13.43 15.88
CA VAL A 154 4.18 -12.39 15.19
C VAL A 154 3.47 -11.48 16.20
N PRO A 155 3.42 -10.16 15.97
CA PRO A 155 2.76 -9.23 16.89
C PRO A 155 1.24 -9.40 16.83
N ILE A 156 0.57 -9.20 17.97
CA ILE A 156 -0.90 -9.25 18.02
C ILE A 156 -1.48 -8.00 17.37
N LEU A 157 -2.21 -8.16 16.27
CA LEU A 157 -3.04 -7.11 15.67
C LEU A 157 -4.38 -7.04 16.44
N VAL A 158 -4.71 -5.87 16.99
CA VAL A 158 -5.96 -5.65 17.75
C VAL A 158 -7.09 -5.27 16.81
N HIS A 159 -6.85 -4.27 15.96
CA HIS A 159 -7.80 -3.79 14.95
C HIS A 159 -7.06 -2.91 13.93
N THR A 160 -7.73 -2.67 12.80
CA THR A 160 -7.29 -1.73 11.76
C THR A 160 -8.18 -0.49 11.80
N LYS A 161 -7.59 0.70 11.76
CA LYS A 161 -8.29 1.98 11.71
C LYS A 161 -8.25 2.55 10.29
N LYS A 162 -9.33 3.24 9.90
CA LYS A 162 -9.30 4.10 8.70
C LYS A 162 -8.32 5.26 8.89
N PRO A 163 -7.68 5.77 7.83
CA PRO A 163 -6.80 6.94 7.92
C PRO A 163 -7.58 8.20 8.26
N GLU A 164 -6.89 9.18 8.86
CA GLU A 164 -7.42 10.52 9.10
C GLU A 164 -7.48 11.31 7.79
N VAL A 165 -8.47 12.20 7.65
CA VAL A 165 -8.61 13.07 6.48
C VAL A 165 -7.75 14.32 6.67
N ARG A 166 -6.76 14.53 5.79
CA ARG A 166 -5.90 15.72 5.79
C ARG A 166 -6.70 16.97 5.44
N GLY A 167 -7.60 16.91 4.47
CA GLY A 167 -8.40 18.05 4.04
C GLY A 167 -9.46 17.71 3.02
N VAL A 168 -10.39 18.64 2.84
CA VAL A 168 -11.51 18.50 1.89
C VAL A 168 -11.69 19.79 1.11
N PHE A 169 -11.75 19.67 -0.21
CA PHE A 169 -12.06 20.77 -1.12
C PHE A 169 -13.41 20.50 -1.80
N ILE A 170 -14.29 21.50 -1.82
CA ILE A 170 -15.69 21.36 -2.26
C ILE A 170 -16.04 22.51 -3.18
N ILE A 171 -16.54 22.19 -4.37
CA ILE A 171 -17.22 23.14 -5.26
C ILE A 171 -18.70 22.80 -5.22
N ALA A 172 -19.55 23.78 -4.94
CA ALA A 172 -21.00 23.56 -4.89
C ALA A 172 -21.82 24.78 -5.30
N LYS A 173 -22.87 24.55 -6.08
CA LYS A 173 -23.86 25.58 -6.38
C LYS A 173 -24.66 25.88 -5.11
N GLY A 174 -24.85 27.17 -4.82
CA GLY A 174 -25.42 27.66 -3.56
C GLY A 174 -24.41 27.95 -2.44
N ALA A 175 -23.13 27.58 -2.59
CA ALA A 175 -22.07 27.94 -1.62
C ALA A 175 -21.72 29.45 -1.59
N GLU A 176 -22.30 30.23 -2.51
CA GLU A 176 -22.34 31.70 -2.46
C GLU A 176 -23.12 32.24 -1.25
N ASN A 177 -24.10 31.47 -0.73
CA ASN A 177 -24.86 31.84 0.44
C ASN A 177 -24.08 31.46 1.71
N ALA A 178 -23.74 32.45 2.54
CA ALA A 178 -22.95 32.26 3.75
C ALA A 178 -23.55 31.22 4.73
N THR A 179 -24.88 31.11 4.81
CA THR A 179 -25.56 30.11 5.65
C THR A 179 -25.38 28.70 5.10
N VAL A 180 -25.51 28.52 3.78
CA VAL A 180 -25.31 27.24 3.09
C VAL A 180 -23.84 26.81 3.20
N LYS A 181 -22.90 27.74 2.94
CA LYS A 181 -21.46 27.51 3.11
C LYS A 181 -21.11 27.09 4.54
N LYS A 182 -21.72 27.73 5.55
CA LYS A 182 -21.56 27.31 6.95
C LYS A 182 -22.06 25.89 7.17
N TRP A 183 -23.25 25.53 6.69
CA TRP A 183 -23.78 24.18 6.84
C TRP A 183 -22.88 23.11 6.20
N ILE A 184 -22.33 23.37 5.01
CA ILE A 184 -21.38 22.45 4.36
C ILE A 184 -20.14 22.24 5.23
N VAL A 185 -19.44 23.32 5.61
CA VAL A 185 -18.22 23.24 6.45
C VAL A 185 -18.50 22.54 7.78
N GLU A 186 -19.60 22.90 8.44
CA GLU A 186 -19.99 22.37 9.74
C GLU A 186 -20.41 20.88 9.68
N SER A 187 -21.01 20.43 8.58
CA SER A 187 -21.38 19.03 8.39
C SER A 187 -20.15 18.17 8.12
N VAL A 188 -19.29 18.59 7.18
CA VAL A 188 -18.07 17.86 6.80
C VAL A 188 -17.10 17.77 7.97
N SER A 189 -16.94 18.87 8.73
CA SER A 189 -16.09 18.90 9.93
C SER A 189 -16.53 17.88 10.97
N ARG A 190 -17.84 17.68 11.20
CA ARG A 190 -18.34 16.70 12.18
C ARG A 190 -18.37 15.26 11.69
N VAL A 191 -18.53 15.03 10.39
CA VAL A 191 -18.58 13.67 9.82
C VAL A 191 -17.18 13.04 9.73
N LEU A 192 -16.16 13.84 9.45
CA LEU A 192 -14.79 13.36 9.19
C LEU A 192 -13.77 13.76 10.28
N ASP A 193 -14.23 14.45 11.34
CA ASP A 193 -13.39 15.08 12.38
C ASP A 193 -12.31 16.03 11.84
N VAL A 194 -12.60 16.68 10.71
CA VAL A 194 -11.65 17.58 10.02
C VAL A 194 -11.78 19.00 10.58
N PRO A 195 -10.68 19.63 11.04
CA PRO A 195 -10.70 21.03 11.48
C PRO A 195 -11.13 21.98 10.37
N THR A 196 -11.94 23.00 10.70
CA THR A 196 -12.54 23.92 9.71
C THR A 196 -11.53 24.67 8.83
N TYR A 197 -10.29 24.88 9.31
CA TYR A 197 -9.22 25.51 8.53
C TYR A 197 -8.60 24.58 7.46
N ARG A 198 -8.94 23.28 7.46
CA ARG A 198 -8.56 22.30 6.44
C ARG A 198 -9.71 21.97 5.45
N ILE A 199 -10.82 22.71 5.55
CA ILE A 199 -11.99 22.56 4.66
C ILE A 199 -12.14 23.83 3.83
N SER A 200 -12.12 23.69 2.51
CA SER A 200 -12.32 24.80 1.58
C SER A 200 -13.58 24.58 0.75
N VAL A 201 -14.48 25.56 0.75
CA VAL A 201 -15.75 25.51 0.01
C VAL A 201 -15.85 26.72 -0.92
N MET A 202 -16.03 26.47 -2.21
CA MET A 202 -16.15 27.47 -3.27
C MET A 202 -17.52 27.38 -3.97
N PRO A 203 -18.07 28.50 -4.45
CA PRO A 203 -19.20 28.48 -5.38
C PRO A 203 -18.79 27.84 -6.72
N LYS A 204 -19.78 27.34 -7.45
CA LYS A 204 -19.66 26.85 -8.82
C LYS A 204 -19.94 27.97 -9.84
#